data_AF-A0A2N6DQH2-F1
#
_entry.id   AF-A0A2N6DQH2-F1
#
_cell.length_a   1.000
_cell.length_b   1.000
_cell.length_c   1.000
_cell.angle_alpha   90.00
_cell.angle_beta   90.00
_cell.angle_gamma   90.00
#
_symmetry.space_group_name_H-M   'P 1'
#
loop_
_entity.id
_entity.type
_entity.pdbx_description
1 polymer ?
#
loop_
_entity_poly.entity_id
_entity_poly.type
_entity_poly.pdbx_seq_one_letter_code
_entity_poly.pdbx_strand_id
1 'polypeptide(L)'
;MNRPDWAESSQSIGMLLQGIAEEGEIYLFAHAGDQPLNIELPVAGRDDPWRVLVDTAKPLEMTPPDKAGEILHQRDYQVQSKSVLVLYKNEACPRTKRKAMALDSSGDDS
;
A
#
# COMPACT_ATOMS: atom_id res chain seq x y z
N MET A 1 13.58 3.51 -17.69
CA MET A 1 13.08 2.12 -17.69
C MET A 1 11.83 2.13 -16.84
N ASN A 2 10.66 1.81 -17.39
CA ASN A 2 9.34 1.81 -16.69
C ASN A 2 8.37 0.91 -17.47
N ARG A 3 8.87 -0.19 -18.03
CA ARG A 3 8.06 -1.13 -18.81
C ARG A 3 8.22 -2.51 -18.20
N PRO A 4 7.12 -3.25 -18.02
CA PRO A 4 7.17 -4.64 -17.58
C PRO A 4 8.09 -5.45 -18.52
N ASP A 5 8.90 -6.33 -17.93
CA ASP A 5 9.69 -7.30 -18.67
C ASP A 5 8.83 -8.50 -19.03
N TRP A 6 8.43 -8.54 -20.31
CA TRP A 6 7.65 -9.63 -20.89
C TRP A 6 8.51 -10.66 -21.63
N ALA A 7 9.84 -10.64 -21.43
CA ALA A 7 10.70 -11.67 -21.98
C ALA A 7 10.32 -13.04 -21.40
N GLU A 8 10.51 -14.10 -22.18
CA GLU A 8 10.27 -15.48 -21.74
C GLU A 8 11.12 -15.86 -20.52
N SER A 9 12.30 -15.24 -20.38
CA SER A 9 13.19 -15.41 -19.24
C SER A 9 12.82 -14.57 -18.01
N SER A 10 11.75 -13.77 -18.07
CA SER A 10 11.34 -12.93 -16.95
C SER A 10 10.92 -13.80 -15.76
N GLN A 11 11.49 -13.50 -14.60
CA GLN A 11 11.23 -14.23 -13.34
C GLN A 11 10.41 -13.40 -12.37
N SER A 12 9.88 -12.26 -12.80
CA SER A 12 9.20 -11.33 -11.91
C SER A 12 7.98 -10.71 -12.58
N ILE A 13 6.91 -10.53 -11.82
CA ILE A 13 5.75 -9.77 -12.25
C ILE A 13 5.25 -8.89 -11.11
N GLY A 14 4.99 -7.63 -11.43
CA GLY A 14 4.37 -6.64 -10.55
C GLY A 14 3.02 -6.20 -11.12
N MET A 15 2.01 -6.07 -10.28
CA MET A 15 0.67 -5.63 -10.65
C MET A 15 0.12 -4.68 -9.60
N LEU A 16 -0.39 -3.53 -10.06
CA LEU A 16 -1.17 -2.62 -9.24
C LEU A 16 -2.65 -2.93 -9.49
N LEU A 17 -3.36 -3.31 -8.43
CA LEU A 17 -4.79 -3.57 -8.43
C LEU A 17 -5.47 -2.39 -7.72
N GLN A 18 -6.27 -1.65 -8.47
CA GLN A 18 -7.03 -0.52 -7.96
C GLN A 18 -8.46 -0.99 -7.70
N GLY A 19 -8.95 -0.78 -6.49
CA GLY A 19 -10.36 -0.98 -6.14
C GLY A 19 -11.25 0.10 -6.74
N ILE A 20 -12.53 0.12 -6.35
CA ILE A 20 -13.37 1.31 -6.61
C ILE A 20 -12.91 2.49 -5.75
N ALA A 21 -13.30 3.72 -6.10
CA ALA A 21 -12.97 4.89 -5.30
C ALA A 21 -13.36 4.68 -3.83
N GLU A 22 -12.49 5.09 -2.90
CA GLU A 22 -12.58 4.87 -1.45
C GLU A 22 -12.24 3.45 -0.96
N GLU A 23 -11.97 2.49 -1.85
CA GLU A 23 -11.30 1.24 -1.49
C GLU A 23 -9.77 1.41 -1.54
N GLY A 24 -9.05 0.56 -0.80
CA GLY A 24 -7.59 0.57 -0.83
C GLY A 24 -7.00 0.05 -2.14
N GLU A 25 -5.75 0.43 -2.41
CA GLU A 25 -4.97 -0.11 -3.52
C GLU A 25 -4.09 -1.26 -3.05
N ILE A 26 -3.93 -2.28 -3.90
CA ILE A 26 -3.06 -3.43 -3.66
C ILE A 26 -1.95 -3.44 -4.71
N TYR A 27 -0.71 -3.53 -4.27
CA TYR A 27 0.42 -3.82 -5.15
C TYR A 27 0.92 -5.23 -4.87
N LEU A 28 0.78 -6.12 -5.87
CA LEU A 28 1.22 -7.51 -5.82
C LEU A 28 2.52 -7.65 -6.62
N PHE A 29 3.53 -8.25 -6.02
CA PHE A 29 4.78 -8.57 -6.70
C PHE A 29 5.16 -10.04 -6.43
N ALA A 30 5.38 -10.80 -7.49
CA ALA A 30 5.86 -12.19 -7.39
C ALA A 30 7.24 -12.29 -8.03
N HIS A 31 8.18 -12.90 -7.31
CA HIS A 31 9.54 -13.14 -7.77
C HIS A 31 9.89 -14.62 -7.69
N ALA A 32 10.18 -15.23 -8.85
CA ALA A 32 10.57 -16.62 -8.99
C ALA A 32 12.10 -16.81 -9.14
N GLY A 33 12.87 -15.73 -9.16
CA GLY A 33 14.33 -15.78 -9.32
C GLY A 33 15.05 -16.33 -8.10
N ASP A 34 16.29 -16.77 -8.30
CA ASP A 34 17.13 -17.38 -7.27
C ASP A 34 17.89 -16.34 -6.41
N GLN A 35 17.92 -15.07 -6.83
CA GLN A 35 18.60 -13.97 -6.14
C GLN A 35 17.57 -12.94 -5.68
N PRO A 36 17.78 -12.26 -4.54
CA PRO A 36 16.91 -11.15 -4.13
C PRO A 36 16.88 -10.04 -5.18
N LEU A 37 15.73 -9.36 -5.28
CA LEU A 37 15.49 -8.28 -6.22
C LEU A 37 15.04 -7.02 -5.49
N ASN A 38 15.74 -5.92 -5.72
CA ASN A 38 15.29 -4.60 -5.29
C ASN A 38 14.31 -4.05 -6.34
N ILE A 39 13.10 -3.73 -5.90
CA ILE A 39 12.05 -3.18 -6.76
C ILE A 39 11.81 -1.72 -6.40
N GLU A 40 11.49 -0.92 -7.42
CA GLU A 40 10.91 0.40 -7.20
C GLU A 40 9.41 0.26 -6.96
N LEU A 41 8.89 0.97 -5.97
CA LEU A 41 7.48 0.95 -5.61
C LEU A 41 6.71 1.99 -6.44
N PRO A 42 5.42 1.74 -6.73
CA PRO A 42 4.53 2.79 -7.20
C PRO A 42 4.51 3.94 -6.21
N VAL A 43 4.35 5.16 -6.71
CA VAL A 43 4.33 6.36 -5.85
C VAL A 43 3.20 6.26 -4.83
N ALA A 44 3.56 6.24 -3.55
CA ALA A 44 2.62 6.45 -2.46
C ALA A 44 2.38 7.95 -2.29
N GLY A 45 1.14 8.37 -2.01
CA GLY A 45 0.91 9.71 -1.53
C GLY A 45 1.33 9.84 -0.05
N ARG A 46 1.38 11.08 0.43
CA ARG A 46 1.92 11.39 1.76
C ARG A 46 1.06 10.84 2.90
N ASP A 47 -0.25 10.73 2.68
CA ASP A 47 -1.24 10.32 3.68
C ASP A 47 -1.69 8.85 3.50
N ASP A 48 -1.17 8.18 2.47
CA ASP A 48 -1.50 6.83 2.01
C ASP A 48 -0.22 5.99 1.77
N PRO A 49 0.61 5.72 2.80
CA PRO A 49 1.82 4.93 2.64
C PRO A 49 1.50 3.47 2.31
N TRP A 50 2.35 2.86 1.49
CA TRP A 50 2.42 1.41 1.33
C TRP A 50 2.79 0.74 2.64
N ARG A 51 2.01 -0.29 2.97
CA ARG A 51 2.20 -1.19 4.10
C ARG A 51 2.39 -2.61 3.61
N VAL A 52 3.24 -3.37 4.29
CA VAL A 52 3.47 -4.80 3.97
C VAL A 52 2.34 -5.63 4.59
N LEU A 53 1.45 -6.15 3.75
CA LEU A 53 0.38 -7.03 4.19
C LEU A 53 0.83 -8.50 4.20
N VAL A 54 1.54 -8.92 3.14
CA VAL A 54 2.12 -10.26 3.03
C VAL A 54 3.53 -10.14 2.49
N ASP A 55 4.47 -10.83 3.13
CA ASP A 55 5.81 -11.09 2.62
C ASP A 55 6.13 -12.55 2.94
N THR A 56 6.09 -13.43 1.93
CA THR A 56 6.26 -14.88 2.16
C THR A 56 7.68 -15.27 2.56
N ALA A 57 8.65 -14.34 2.49
CA ALA A 57 10.00 -14.57 2.99
C ALA A 57 10.13 -14.29 4.48
N LYS A 58 9.12 -13.66 5.11
CA LYS A 58 9.06 -13.39 6.54
C LYS A 58 8.12 -14.38 7.24
N PRO A 59 8.26 -14.57 8.57
CA PRO A 59 7.27 -15.33 9.32
C PRO A 59 5.86 -14.80 9.09
N LEU A 60 4.92 -15.72 8.87
CA LEU A 60 3.51 -15.40 8.63
C LEU A 60 2.88 -14.86 9.91
N GLU A 61 2.84 -13.54 10.03
CA GLU A 61 2.01 -12.84 11.00
C GLU A 61 0.86 -12.15 10.27
N MET A 62 -0.37 -12.65 10.47
CA MET A 62 -1.56 -11.97 9.95
C MET A 62 -1.77 -10.66 10.71
N THR A 63 -1.32 -9.56 10.11
CA THR A 63 -1.56 -8.22 10.63
C THR A 63 -2.69 -7.57 9.84
N PRO A 64 -3.73 -7.04 10.50
CA PRO A 64 -4.75 -6.23 9.84
C PRO A 64 -4.11 -5.07 9.04
N PRO A 65 -4.65 -4.68 7.87
CA PRO A 65 -4.03 -3.66 7.00
C PRO A 65 -3.74 -2.32 7.70
N ASP A 66 -4.60 -1.90 8.65
CA ASP A 66 -4.46 -0.68 9.44
C ASP A 66 -3.32 -0.74 10.48
N LYS A 67 -2.84 -1.95 10.80
CA LYS A 67 -1.75 -2.20 11.76
C LYS A 67 -0.45 -2.66 11.09
N ALA A 68 -0.49 -2.92 9.78
CA ALA A 68 0.66 -3.36 9.02
C ALA A 68 1.77 -2.29 9.01
N GLY A 69 3.02 -2.76 9.08
CA GLY A 69 4.20 -1.90 9.09
C GLY A 69 4.35 -1.13 7.77
N GLU A 70 4.64 0.16 7.88
CA GLU A 70 4.93 1.03 6.73
C GLU A 70 6.30 0.72 6.15
N ILE A 71 6.42 0.80 4.82
CA ILE A 71 7.71 0.69 4.16
C ILE A 71 8.52 1.96 4.40
N LEU A 72 9.78 1.80 4.78
CA LEU A 72 10.67 2.94 4.97
C LEU A 72 10.92 3.64 3.62
N HIS A 73 10.86 4.98 3.61
CA HIS A 73 11.10 5.84 2.44
C HIS A 73 10.13 5.70 1.25
N GLN A 74 9.22 4.71 1.25
CA GLN A 74 8.12 4.57 0.28
C GLN A 74 8.59 4.54 -1.20
N ARG A 75 9.83 4.11 -1.44
CA ARG A 75 10.47 4.17 -2.76
C ARG A 75 10.86 2.81 -3.28
N ASP A 76 11.43 1.98 -2.42
CA ASP A 76 11.98 0.69 -2.81
C ASP A 76 11.70 -0.37 -1.74
N TYR A 77 11.72 -1.62 -2.19
CA TYR A 77 11.60 -2.79 -1.33
C TYR A 77 12.46 -3.92 -1.88
N GLN A 78 13.12 -4.67 -1.00
CA GLN A 78 13.86 -5.87 -1.39
C GLN A 78 12.97 -7.11 -1.24
N VAL A 79 12.61 -7.71 -2.37
CA VAL A 79 11.90 -8.98 -2.43
C VAL A 79 12.91 -10.11 -2.47
N GLN A 80 12.75 -11.12 -1.62
CA GLN A 80 13.67 -12.27 -1.57
C GLN A 80 13.42 -13.24 -2.72
N SER A 81 14.37 -14.15 -2.95
CA SER A 81 14.22 -15.21 -3.94
C SER A 81 12.98 -16.05 -3.68
N LYS A 82 12.29 -16.46 -4.75
CA LYS A 82 11.12 -17.36 -4.70
C LYS A 82 10.06 -16.92 -3.68
N SER A 83 9.69 -15.64 -3.71
CA SER A 83 8.76 -15.05 -2.74
C SER A 83 7.69 -14.18 -3.39
N VAL A 84 6.62 -13.93 -2.63
CA VAL A 84 5.50 -13.05 -3.00
C VAL A 84 5.38 -11.95 -1.96
N LEU A 85 5.25 -10.72 -2.46
CA LEU A 85 4.97 -9.52 -1.70
C LEU A 85 3.57 -9.01 -2.04
N VAL A 86 2.79 -8.69 -1.02
CA VAL A 86 1.52 -7.98 -1.15
C VAL A 86 1.61 -6.73 -0.30
N LEU A 87 1.53 -5.58 -0.97
CA LEU A 87 1.44 -4.29 -0.33
C LEU A 87 0.02 -3.76 -0.41
N TYR A 88 -0.34 -2.98 0.59
CA TYR A 88 -1.63 -2.32 0.67
C TYR A 88 -1.43 -0.85 1.05
N LYS A 89 -2.23 0.03 0.47
CA LYS A 89 -2.44 1.39 0.99
C LYS A 89 -3.92 1.72 0.96
N ASN A 90 -4.38 2.52 1.92
CA ASN A 90 -5.73 3.06 1.87
C ASN A 90 -5.73 4.25 0.92
N GLU A 91 -6.73 4.38 0.06
CA GLU A 91 -7.07 5.68 -0.51
C GLU A 91 -7.48 6.59 0.66
N ALA A 92 -6.78 7.72 0.84
CA ALA A 92 -7.14 8.65 1.90
C ALA A 92 -8.59 9.12 1.66
N CYS A 93 -9.50 8.83 2.60
CA CYS A 93 -10.81 9.46 2.60
C CYS A 93 -10.58 10.97 2.51
N PRO A 94 -11.11 11.68 1.49
CA PRO A 94 -10.86 13.10 1.34
C PRO A 94 -11.32 13.75 2.63
N ARG A 95 -10.38 14.33 3.40
CA ARG A 95 -10.67 15.01 4.67
C ARG A 95 -11.80 16.00 4.42
N THR A 96 -13.03 15.57 4.68
CA THR A 96 -14.18 16.43 4.53
C THR A 96 -13.96 17.50 5.57
N LYS A 97 -13.80 18.75 5.13
CA LYS A 97 -13.82 19.89 6.03
C LYS A 97 -15.18 19.86 6.73
N ARG A 98 -15.30 19.19 7.88
CA ARG A 98 -16.41 19.43 8.81
C ARG A 98 -16.19 20.81 9.40
N LYS A 99 -16.54 21.83 8.62
CA LYS A 99 -16.94 23.12 9.14
C LYS A 99 -18.43 22.97 9.49
N ALA A 100 -18.72 22.37 10.63
CA ALA A 100 -19.90 22.75 11.40
C ALA A 100 -19.36 23.80 12.40
N MET A 101 -19.20 25.07 12.00
CA MET A 101 -20.28 26.06 11.93
C MET A 101 -21.21 25.93 13.14
N ALA A 102 -20.96 26.83 14.09
CA ALA A 102 -21.63 26.97 15.36
C ALA A 102 -23.15 27.03 15.25
N LEU A 103 -23.82 26.44 16.23
CA LEU A 103 -25.04 27.00 16.79
C LEU A 103 -24.78 27.22 18.28
N ASP A 104 -24.49 28.48 18.57
CA ASP A 104 -24.77 29.11 19.85
C ASP A 104 -26.26 28.93 20.17
N SER A 105 -26.55 28.43 21.36
CA SER A 105 -27.85 28.62 22.01
C SER A 105 -27.61 28.67 23.50
N SER A 106 -26.94 29.74 23.93
CA SER A 106 -27.31 30.40 25.18
C SER A 106 -28.79 30.83 25.09
N GLY A 107 -29.60 30.37 26.04
CA GLY A 107 -31.04 30.62 26.11
C GLY A 107 -31.55 30.30 27.50
N ASP A 108 -31.62 31.34 28.31
CA ASP A 108 -32.19 31.43 29.66
C ASP A 108 -33.70 31.11 29.72
N ASP A 109 -34.14 30.90 30.98
CA ASP A 109 -35.48 31.08 31.55
C ASP A 109 -36.61 30.10 31.19
N SER A 110 -36.93 29.21 32.14
CA SER A 110 -38.11 29.35 33.03
C SER A 110 -38.11 28.30 34.16
#